data_AF-A0A845ALI2-F1
#
_entry.id   AF-A0A845ALI2-F1
#
_cell.length_a   1.000
_cell.length_b   1.000
_cell.length_c   1.000
_cell.angle_alpha   90.00
_cell.angle_beta   90.00
_cell.angle_gamma   90.00
#
_symmetry.space_group_name_H-M   'P 1'
#
loop_
_entity.id
_entity.type
_entity.pdbx_description
1 polymer ?
#
loop_
_entity_poly.entity_id
_entity_poly.type
_entity_poly.pdbx_seq_one_letter_code
_entity_poly.pdbx_strand_id
1 'polypeptide(L)'
;MPRYQHIFVIVEENKGYHQIMDHPAWTPVIHRLAHEYGLASHFYAEVHSSEGNYIAMLGGDTFGIHDDDAFFCRQDTESHFCEDSHKPGYADHDLTKPSLMDQLAARGLTWKSYMEDIPSAGSLVPRWPTPDYPIKGKPYEIYAAKHNGFVNFHSINSEGYLELRQHFVGFDQLKADLASGNVPNYAHIIPNQCNEMHGRGVDDGPSVPANCLETNTPALIHRGDAEIGRLVDAITHAKFWHGADNSAIVVTFDENNKEARKSGVQGCCGYNLSSKANFGGGHIVTIVITNHGSGQIVDPTPYNHYSLLRTTEAAFGITHYLGHAADGDEGVTTMAPLFAVSRSGQTR
;
A
#
# COMPACT_ATOMS: atom_id res chain seq x y z
N MET A 1 -14.81 -4.29 -15.54
CA MET A 1 -14.01 -5.05 -14.55
C MET A 1 -14.55 -6.46 -14.42
N PRO A 2 -13.73 -7.51 -14.61
CA PRO A 2 -14.04 -8.87 -14.16
C PRO A 2 -14.26 -8.91 -12.64
N ARG A 3 -14.94 -9.96 -12.15
CA ARG A 3 -15.08 -10.20 -10.70
C ARG A 3 -13.85 -10.89 -10.16
N TYR A 4 -13.36 -10.43 -9.01
CA TYR A 4 -12.24 -11.03 -8.30
C TYR A 4 -12.69 -11.59 -6.96
N GLN A 5 -12.16 -12.76 -6.61
CA GLN A 5 -12.35 -13.36 -5.30
C GLN A 5 -11.30 -12.81 -4.31
N HIS A 6 -10.06 -12.65 -4.76
CA HIS A 6 -8.96 -12.15 -3.94
C HIS A 6 -8.16 -11.05 -4.66
N ILE A 7 -7.89 -9.95 -3.95
CA ILE A 7 -6.95 -8.91 -4.38
C ILE A 7 -5.95 -8.69 -3.25
N PHE A 8 -4.68 -8.92 -3.55
CA PHE A 8 -3.54 -8.67 -2.68
C PHE A 8 -2.88 -7.37 -3.14
N VAL A 9 -2.67 -6.41 -2.24
CA VAL A 9 -1.94 -5.17 -2.52
C VAL A 9 -0.69 -5.18 -1.65
N ILE A 10 0.48 -5.21 -2.26
CA ILE A 10 1.78 -5.09 -1.62
C ILE A 10 2.24 -3.64 -1.83
N VAL A 11 2.50 -2.93 -0.74
CA VAL A 11 2.93 -1.53 -0.79
C VAL A 11 4.37 -1.41 -0.31
N GLU A 12 5.17 -0.74 -1.12
CA GLU A 12 6.58 -0.40 -0.87
C GLU A 12 6.72 1.13 -0.69
N GLU A 13 7.89 1.62 -0.26
CA GLU A 13 8.05 2.99 0.24
C GLU A 13 9.08 3.86 -0.49
N ASN A 14 8.70 5.11 -0.75
CA ASN A 14 9.55 6.24 -1.18
C ASN A 14 10.51 5.93 -2.34
N LYS A 15 10.06 5.26 -3.40
CA LYS A 15 10.86 5.04 -4.62
C LYS A 15 10.12 5.49 -5.85
N GLY A 16 10.74 6.44 -6.56
CA GLY A 16 10.24 6.91 -7.84
C GLY A 16 10.42 5.85 -8.93
N TYR A 17 9.58 5.90 -9.96
CA TYR A 17 9.61 4.98 -11.10
C TYR A 17 11.01 4.79 -11.69
N HIS A 18 11.73 5.89 -11.95
CA HIS A 18 13.09 5.86 -12.50
C HIS A 18 14.13 5.24 -11.56
N GLN A 19 13.96 5.41 -10.25
CA GLN A 19 14.86 4.80 -9.27
C GLN A 19 14.78 3.28 -9.31
N ILE A 20 13.60 2.74 -9.60
CA ILE A 20 13.35 1.30 -9.73
C ILE A 20 13.69 0.81 -11.14
N MET A 21 13.11 1.42 -12.18
CA MET A 21 13.13 0.92 -13.56
C MET A 21 14.40 1.24 -14.34
N ASP A 22 15.19 2.24 -13.93
CA ASP A 22 16.47 2.54 -14.58
C ASP A 22 17.64 1.74 -13.95
N HIS A 23 17.36 0.92 -12.92
CA HIS A 23 18.36 0.17 -12.15
C HIS A 23 18.07 -1.35 -12.07
N PRO A 24 18.01 -2.08 -13.20
CA PRO A 24 17.68 -3.52 -13.23
C PRO A 24 18.62 -4.41 -12.42
N ALA A 25 19.85 -3.98 -12.16
CA ALA A 25 20.78 -4.72 -11.31
C ALA A 25 20.37 -4.72 -9.83
N TRP A 26 19.61 -3.70 -9.39
CA TRP A 26 19.11 -3.61 -8.01
C TRP A 26 17.74 -4.28 -7.89
N THR A 27 16.93 -4.23 -8.95
CA THR A 27 15.53 -4.69 -8.95
C THR A 27 15.23 -5.81 -9.96
N PRO A 28 15.99 -6.92 -9.96
CA PRO A 28 15.79 -7.98 -10.94
C PRO A 28 14.41 -8.65 -10.86
N VAL A 29 13.78 -8.73 -9.68
CA VAL A 29 12.43 -9.30 -9.54
C VAL A 29 11.39 -8.36 -10.13
N ILE A 30 11.39 -7.08 -9.76
CA ILE A 30 10.43 -6.09 -10.28
C ILE A 30 10.51 -6.02 -11.81
N HIS A 31 11.72 -6.01 -12.38
CA HIS A 31 11.89 -6.03 -13.83
C HIS A 31 11.31 -7.27 -14.49
N ARG A 32 11.53 -8.45 -13.89
CA ARG A 32 10.93 -9.70 -14.37
C ARG A 32 9.41 -9.62 -14.33
N LEU A 33 8.84 -9.18 -13.20
CA LEU A 33 7.39 -9.08 -13.02
C LEU A 33 6.75 -8.07 -13.99
N ALA A 34 7.39 -6.92 -14.19
CA ALA A 34 6.95 -5.90 -15.15
C ALA A 34 6.97 -6.39 -16.60
N HIS A 35 7.94 -7.26 -16.94
CA HIS A 35 8.03 -7.87 -18.26
C HIS A 35 7.03 -9.01 -18.46
N GLU A 36 6.80 -9.84 -17.43
CA GLU A 36 5.92 -11.01 -17.51
C GLU A 36 4.43 -10.67 -17.39
N TYR A 37 4.09 -9.65 -16.61
CA TYR A 37 2.71 -9.33 -16.24
C TYR A 37 2.29 -7.93 -16.72
N GLY A 38 1.38 -7.27 -15.98
CA GLY A 38 0.91 -5.93 -16.30
C GLY A 38 1.74 -4.85 -15.61
N LEU A 39 2.26 -3.88 -16.35
CA LEU A 39 2.92 -2.68 -15.86
C LEU A 39 2.03 -1.46 -16.14
N ALA A 40 1.61 -0.75 -15.08
CA ALA A 40 1.06 0.59 -15.20
C ALA A 40 2.22 1.58 -15.34
N SER A 41 2.58 1.91 -16.59
CA SER A 41 3.78 2.71 -16.90
C SER A 41 3.67 4.20 -16.56
N HIS A 42 2.48 4.65 -16.15
CA HIS A 42 2.16 6.04 -15.77
C HIS A 42 1.28 6.04 -14.51
N PHE A 43 1.80 5.51 -13.39
CA PHE A 43 1.08 5.47 -12.11
C PHE A 43 1.65 6.51 -11.12
N TYR A 44 0.80 7.32 -10.51
CA TYR A 44 1.23 8.41 -9.64
C TYR A 44 0.65 8.30 -8.23
N ALA A 45 1.46 8.66 -7.23
CA ALA A 45 1.02 8.83 -5.86
C ALA A 45 0.34 10.20 -5.64
N GLU A 46 -0.37 10.35 -4.52
CA GLU A 46 -1.26 11.49 -4.30
C GLU A 46 -0.56 12.64 -3.57
N VAL A 47 0.27 12.34 -2.56
CA VAL A 47 0.91 13.35 -1.70
C VAL A 47 2.28 12.91 -1.19
N HIS A 48 2.95 13.83 -0.51
CA HIS A 48 3.97 13.54 0.48
C HIS A 48 3.53 14.08 1.85
N SER A 49 3.72 13.42 2.99
CA SER A 49 4.46 12.16 3.19
C SER A 49 3.57 10.91 3.10
N SER A 50 4.09 9.75 3.52
CA SER A 50 3.56 8.41 3.24
C SER A 50 2.12 8.19 3.69
N GLU A 51 1.75 8.62 4.91
CA GLU A 51 0.46 8.25 5.54
C GLU A 51 -0.75 8.62 4.69
N GLY A 52 -0.74 9.81 4.09
CA GLY A 52 -1.82 10.27 3.22
C GLY A 52 -2.09 9.34 2.04
N ASN A 53 -1.06 8.67 1.49
CA ASN A 53 -1.22 7.72 0.39
C ASN A 53 -1.88 6.40 0.84
N TYR A 54 -1.56 5.91 2.04
CA TYR A 54 -2.25 4.74 2.61
C TYR A 54 -3.72 5.02 2.87
N ILE A 55 -4.03 6.21 3.38
CA ILE A 55 -5.41 6.65 3.58
C ILE A 55 -6.11 6.81 2.23
N ALA A 56 -5.46 7.38 1.22
CA ALA A 56 -6.01 7.53 -0.13
C ALA A 56 -6.39 6.20 -0.77
N MET A 57 -5.55 5.15 -0.63
CA MET A 57 -5.83 3.81 -1.13
C MET A 57 -7.04 3.14 -0.46
N LEU A 58 -7.44 3.58 0.74
CA LEU A 58 -8.48 2.95 1.55
C LEU A 58 -9.77 3.78 1.65
N GLY A 59 -9.67 5.10 1.65
CA GLY A 59 -10.79 6.04 1.82
C GLY A 59 -11.11 6.87 0.59
N GLY A 60 -10.26 6.82 -0.44
CA GLY A 60 -10.45 7.60 -1.67
C GLY A 60 -10.17 9.09 -1.52
N ASP A 61 -9.52 9.51 -0.44
CA ASP A 61 -9.11 10.89 -0.18
C ASP A 61 -7.98 10.85 0.86
N THR A 62 -7.14 11.87 0.89
CA THR A 62 -6.18 12.09 1.99
C THR A 62 -6.83 12.74 3.21
N PHE A 63 -8.03 13.31 3.03
CA PHE A 63 -8.78 14.10 4.01
C PHE A 63 -7.99 15.28 4.60
N GLY A 64 -7.01 15.78 3.83
CA GLY A 64 -6.13 16.87 4.25
C GLY A 64 -4.90 16.44 5.05
N ILE A 65 -4.69 15.14 5.27
CA ILE A 65 -3.52 14.59 5.98
C ILE A 65 -2.34 14.50 5.01
N HIS A 66 -1.28 15.24 5.30
CA HIS A 66 -0.08 15.36 4.44
C HIS A 66 1.22 15.26 5.26
N ASP A 67 1.12 14.80 6.49
CA ASP A 67 2.22 14.53 7.42
C ASP A 67 2.16 13.06 7.86
N ASP A 68 3.08 12.67 8.73
CA ASP A 68 3.23 11.29 9.24
C ASP A 68 3.04 11.25 10.78
N ASP A 69 2.30 12.21 11.35
CA ASP A 69 1.93 12.18 12.76
C ASP A 69 1.07 10.93 13.05
N ALA A 70 0.91 10.55 14.32
CA ALA A 70 0.14 9.35 14.63
C ALA A 70 -1.36 9.51 14.36
N PHE A 71 -2.00 8.42 13.95
CA PHE A 71 -3.45 8.29 13.69
C PHE A 71 -4.42 8.89 14.74
N PHE A 72 -3.98 9.15 15.97
CA PHE A 72 -4.79 9.75 17.04
C PHE A 72 -4.61 11.26 17.17
N CYS A 73 -3.71 11.86 16.40
CA CYS A 73 -3.36 13.26 16.49
C CYS A 73 -4.49 14.14 15.96
N ARG A 74 -4.81 15.17 16.75
CA ARG A 74 -5.75 16.25 16.41
C ARG A 74 -5.07 17.59 16.62
N GLN A 75 -5.70 18.67 16.15
CA GLN A 75 -5.21 20.03 16.39
C GLN A 75 -4.82 20.23 17.86
N ASP A 76 -3.59 20.68 18.07
CA ASP A 76 -2.95 20.97 19.36
C ASP A 76 -2.80 19.76 20.32
N THR A 77 -2.74 18.53 19.80
CA THR A 77 -2.47 17.34 20.62
C THR A 77 -1.02 17.33 21.13
N GLU A 78 -0.84 17.41 22.45
CA GLU A 78 0.49 17.34 23.08
C GLU A 78 1.03 15.90 23.12
N SER A 79 1.79 15.51 22.11
CA SER A 79 2.47 14.22 22.03
C SER A 79 3.72 14.32 21.15
N HIS A 80 4.76 13.54 21.46
CA HIS A 80 5.94 13.44 20.60
C HIS A 80 5.67 12.73 19.26
N PHE A 81 4.49 12.13 19.11
CA PHE A 81 4.01 11.57 17.84
C PHE A 81 3.10 12.53 17.06
N CYS A 82 2.86 13.74 17.57
CA CYS A 82 1.98 14.74 16.97
C CYS A 82 2.76 16.05 16.74
N GLU A 83 3.91 15.96 16.07
CA GLU A 83 4.85 17.07 15.95
C GLU A 83 4.24 18.26 15.21
N ASP A 84 3.40 17.99 14.23
CA ASP A 84 2.78 18.98 13.35
C ASP A 84 1.42 19.49 13.83
N SER A 85 0.87 18.88 14.89
CA SER A 85 -0.47 19.18 15.42
C SER A 85 -0.71 20.65 15.82
N HIS A 86 0.34 21.42 16.09
CA HIS A 86 0.29 22.83 16.46
C HIS A 86 0.15 23.77 15.25
N LYS A 87 0.30 23.26 14.01
CA LYS A 87 0.18 24.06 12.80
C LYS A 87 -1.28 24.50 12.61
N PRO A 88 -1.55 25.75 12.16
CA PRO A 88 -2.91 26.20 11.93
C PRO A 88 -3.61 25.40 10.82
N GLY A 89 -4.79 24.88 11.12
CA GLY A 89 -5.59 24.10 10.16
C GLY A 89 -5.07 22.67 9.98
N TYR A 90 -4.46 22.11 11.03
CA TYR A 90 -4.02 20.72 11.07
C TYR A 90 -5.22 19.78 10.88
N ALA A 91 -5.07 18.78 10.00
CA ALA A 91 -6.10 17.79 9.73
C ALA A 91 -6.23 16.82 10.91
N ASP A 92 -7.44 16.37 11.21
CA ASP A 92 -7.65 15.31 12.21
C ASP A 92 -7.25 13.96 11.60
N HIS A 93 -6.36 13.23 12.28
CA HIS A 93 -5.90 11.92 11.86
C HIS A 93 -6.87 10.79 12.24
N ASP A 94 -7.85 11.04 13.13
CA ASP A 94 -8.93 10.13 13.48
C ASP A 94 -10.19 10.41 12.62
N LEU A 95 -10.26 9.70 11.50
CA LEU A 95 -11.22 9.91 10.42
C LEU A 95 -12.56 9.25 10.69
N THR A 96 -13.62 10.07 10.75
CA THR A 96 -15.02 9.60 10.82
C THR A 96 -15.63 9.35 9.43
N LYS A 97 -14.79 9.14 8.42
CA LYS A 97 -15.17 8.99 7.01
C LYS A 97 -15.35 7.51 6.64
N PRO A 98 -16.22 7.18 5.66
CA PRO A 98 -16.32 5.82 5.15
C PRO A 98 -15.00 5.36 4.51
N SER A 99 -14.76 4.07 4.58
CA SER A 99 -13.58 3.39 4.04
C SER A 99 -13.98 2.18 3.19
N LEU A 100 -13.00 1.61 2.48
CA LEU A 100 -13.16 0.36 1.74
C LEU A 100 -13.66 -0.75 2.67
N MET A 101 -13.24 -0.76 3.94
CA MET A 101 -13.62 -1.78 4.92
C MET A 101 -15.13 -1.74 5.22
N ASP A 102 -15.72 -0.54 5.25
CA ASP A 102 -17.18 -0.38 5.40
C ASP A 102 -17.92 -0.94 4.17
N GLN A 103 -17.40 -0.71 2.97
CA GLN A 103 -17.99 -1.25 1.74
C GLN A 103 -17.84 -2.77 1.63
N LEU A 104 -16.68 -3.32 2.02
CA LEU A 104 -16.44 -4.77 2.06
C LEU A 104 -17.38 -5.43 3.07
N ALA A 105 -17.51 -4.87 4.28
CA ALA A 105 -18.43 -5.36 5.29
C ALA A 105 -19.88 -5.36 4.81
N ALA A 106 -20.33 -4.28 4.14
CA ALA A 106 -21.67 -4.18 3.55
C ALA A 106 -21.95 -5.24 2.46
N ARG A 107 -20.90 -5.85 1.89
CA ARG A 107 -20.97 -6.94 0.91
C ARG A 107 -20.74 -8.33 1.51
N GLY A 108 -20.46 -8.43 2.81
CA GLY A 108 -20.04 -9.68 3.44
C GLY A 108 -18.67 -10.18 2.95
N LEU A 109 -17.82 -9.28 2.48
CA LEU A 109 -16.45 -9.57 2.04
C LEU A 109 -15.47 -9.39 3.20
N THR A 110 -14.43 -10.20 3.23
CA THR A 110 -13.42 -10.19 4.29
C THR A 110 -12.18 -9.41 3.89
N TRP A 111 -11.48 -8.86 4.88
CA TRP A 111 -10.23 -8.16 4.68
C TRP A 111 -9.24 -8.46 5.80
N LYS A 112 -7.95 -8.38 5.51
CA LYS A 112 -6.88 -8.32 6.51
C LYS A 112 -5.78 -7.38 6.04
N SER A 113 -5.08 -6.80 7.01
CA SER A 113 -3.82 -6.14 6.75
C SER A 113 -2.69 -6.94 7.39
N TYR A 114 -1.75 -7.39 6.55
CA TYR A 114 -0.59 -8.15 6.94
C TYR A 114 0.62 -7.21 7.02
N MET A 115 1.12 -6.98 8.23
CA MET A 115 2.22 -6.06 8.48
C MET A 115 3.40 -6.83 9.04
N GLU A 116 4.54 -6.79 8.36
CA GLU A 116 5.74 -7.43 8.88
C GLU A 116 6.15 -6.74 10.20
N ASP A 117 6.52 -7.55 11.19
CA ASP A 117 6.99 -7.09 12.50
C ASP A 117 6.02 -6.24 13.34
N ILE A 118 4.72 -6.21 13.01
CA ILE A 118 3.70 -5.74 13.95
C ILE A 118 3.83 -6.51 15.28
N PRO A 119 3.86 -5.85 16.45
CA PRO A 119 4.19 -6.50 17.72
C PRO A 119 3.19 -7.57 18.15
N SER A 120 1.93 -7.38 17.80
CA SER A 120 0.85 -8.33 18.07
C SER A 120 -0.35 -7.99 17.18
N ALA A 121 -1.26 -8.97 17.03
CA ALA A 121 -2.49 -8.74 16.28
C ALA A 121 -3.31 -7.59 16.91
N GLY A 122 -3.79 -6.66 16.08
CA GLY A 122 -4.55 -5.49 16.51
C GLY A 122 -3.79 -4.43 17.28
N SER A 123 -2.45 -4.45 17.22
CA SER A 123 -1.63 -3.39 17.80
C SER A 123 -1.95 -2.02 17.20
N LEU A 124 -1.98 -1.00 18.05
CA LEU A 124 -2.09 0.41 17.69
C LEU A 124 -0.86 1.23 18.12
N VAL A 125 0.28 0.58 18.37
CA VAL A 125 1.51 1.32 18.69
C VAL A 125 1.95 2.12 17.46
N PRO A 126 2.32 3.41 17.61
CA PRO A 126 2.77 4.20 16.46
C PRO A 126 4.02 3.62 15.79
N ARG A 127 4.94 3.04 16.58
CA ARG A 127 6.21 2.47 16.10
C ARG A 127 6.64 1.29 16.96
N TRP A 128 7.31 0.31 16.36
CA TRP A 128 7.83 -0.86 17.06
C TRP A 128 9.05 -1.49 16.36
N PRO A 129 10.04 -2.06 17.08
CA PRO A 129 10.26 -1.94 18.52
C PRO A 129 10.76 -0.54 18.90
N THR A 130 10.73 -0.20 20.19
CA THR A 130 11.20 1.10 20.67
C THR A 130 12.45 0.94 21.55
N PRO A 131 13.21 2.01 21.84
CA PRO A 131 14.34 1.95 22.76
C PRO A 131 13.96 1.40 24.15
N ASP A 132 12.74 1.68 24.62
CA ASP A 132 12.23 1.19 25.91
C ASP A 132 11.86 -0.30 25.88
N TYR A 133 11.52 -0.82 24.70
CA TYR A 133 11.13 -2.21 24.48
C TYR A 133 11.93 -2.83 23.31
N PRO A 134 13.27 -2.98 23.46
CA PRO A 134 14.12 -3.42 22.38
C PRO A 134 13.90 -4.90 22.05
N ILE A 135 13.93 -5.25 20.76
CA ILE A 135 13.96 -6.63 20.29
C ILE A 135 15.36 -6.96 19.79
N LYS A 136 15.96 -8.03 20.34
CA LYS A 136 17.32 -8.42 20.02
C LYS A 136 17.48 -8.68 18.52
N GLY A 137 18.44 -7.99 17.90
CA GLY A 137 18.79 -8.16 16.49
C GLY A 137 17.85 -7.47 15.51
N LYS A 138 16.96 -6.58 15.98
CA LYS A 138 16.11 -5.74 15.13
C LYS A 138 16.43 -4.25 15.34
N PRO A 139 16.45 -3.45 14.27
CA PRO A 139 16.37 -2.00 14.37
C PRO A 139 15.14 -1.55 15.16
N TYR A 140 15.19 -0.36 15.72
CA TYR A 140 14.01 0.32 16.24
C TYR A 140 13.09 0.76 15.09
N GLU A 141 11.81 0.88 15.43
CA GLU A 141 10.74 1.40 14.57
C GLU A 141 10.63 0.69 13.22
N ILE A 142 11.03 -0.58 13.15
CA ILE A 142 10.94 -1.35 11.91
C ILE A 142 9.50 -1.56 11.43
N TYR A 143 8.55 -1.55 12.36
CA TYR A 143 7.14 -1.35 12.11
C TYR A 143 6.76 0.10 12.41
N ALA A 144 5.98 0.73 11.52
CA ALA A 144 5.43 2.07 11.71
C ALA A 144 3.96 2.14 11.28
N ALA A 145 3.11 2.66 12.18
CA ALA A 145 1.67 2.75 11.96
C ALA A 145 1.27 3.74 10.87
N LYS A 146 2.14 4.70 10.50
CA LYS A 146 1.93 5.59 9.36
C LYS A 146 1.80 4.85 8.02
N HIS A 147 2.31 3.61 7.92
CA HIS A 147 2.09 2.73 6.76
C HIS A 147 0.82 1.87 6.91
N ASN A 148 0.11 2.00 8.01
CA ASN A 148 -1.12 1.27 8.31
C ASN A 148 -2.32 2.24 8.29
N GLY A 149 -2.69 2.73 7.10
CA GLY A 149 -3.81 3.70 6.96
C GLY A 149 -5.16 3.23 7.52
N PHE A 150 -5.32 1.94 7.84
CA PHE A 150 -6.52 1.42 8.50
C PHE A 150 -6.72 2.01 9.89
N VAL A 151 -5.64 2.36 10.62
CA VAL A 151 -5.75 2.89 11.98
C VAL A 151 -6.26 4.32 12.03
N ASN A 152 -6.29 5.03 10.91
CA ASN A 152 -6.85 6.36 10.81
C ASN A 152 -8.38 6.35 10.79
N PHE A 153 -9.03 5.23 10.43
CA PHE A 153 -10.49 5.20 10.37
C PHE A 153 -11.12 4.90 11.73
N HIS A 154 -11.97 5.81 12.21
CA HIS A 154 -12.65 5.71 13.50
C HIS A 154 -13.50 4.45 13.63
N SER A 155 -14.07 3.97 12.51
CA SER A 155 -14.82 2.71 12.42
C SER A 155 -13.96 1.46 12.66
N ILE A 156 -12.65 1.61 12.82
CA ILE A 156 -11.71 0.51 13.11
C ILE A 156 -10.95 0.78 14.42
N ASN A 157 -10.50 2.02 14.62
CA ASN A 157 -9.62 2.38 15.73
C ASN A 157 -10.35 2.69 17.05
N SER A 158 -11.69 2.68 17.10
CA SER A 158 -12.45 3.05 18.31
C SER A 158 -12.90 1.83 19.14
N GLU A 159 -13.26 2.06 20.41
CA GLU A 159 -13.62 0.99 21.36
C GLU A 159 -14.82 0.14 20.91
N GLY A 160 -15.67 0.67 20.03
CA GLY A 160 -16.83 -0.06 19.51
C GLY A 160 -16.50 -1.15 18.49
N TYR A 161 -15.26 -1.20 17.97
CA TYR A 161 -14.87 -2.04 16.84
C TYR A 161 -13.54 -2.78 17.09
N LEU A 162 -13.24 -3.12 18.34
CA LEU A 162 -11.99 -3.79 18.73
C LEU A 162 -11.73 -5.10 17.98
N GLU A 163 -12.80 -5.79 17.56
CA GLU A 163 -12.71 -6.99 16.74
C GLU A 163 -12.11 -6.73 15.36
N LEU A 164 -12.38 -5.58 14.75
CA LEU A 164 -11.83 -5.23 13.44
C LEU A 164 -10.32 -4.99 13.51
N ARG A 165 -9.80 -4.54 14.66
CA ARG A 165 -8.36 -4.42 14.88
C ARG A 165 -7.66 -5.78 14.78
N GLN A 166 -8.33 -6.88 15.14
CA GLN A 166 -7.74 -8.22 15.04
C GLN A 166 -7.46 -8.66 13.59
N HIS A 167 -7.86 -7.86 12.60
CA HIS A 167 -7.49 -8.06 11.20
C HIS A 167 -6.10 -7.50 10.86
N PHE A 168 -5.47 -6.71 11.76
CA PHE A 168 -4.06 -6.32 11.65
C PHE A 168 -3.21 -7.46 12.20
N VAL A 169 -2.48 -8.15 11.33
CA VAL A 169 -1.77 -9.39 11.69
C VAL A 169 -0.38 -9.42 11.10
N GLY A 170 0.51 -10.21 11.71
CA GLY A 170 1.89 -10.36 11.24
C GLY A 170 2.04 -11.32 10.06
N PHE A 171 3.24 -11.36 9.48
CA PHE A 171 3.58 -12.28 8.37
C PHE A 171 3.52 -13.77 8.76
N ASP A 172 3.59 -14.11 10.05
CA ASP A 172 3.30 -15.48 10.51
C ASP A 172 1.85 -15.88 10.20
N GLN A 173 0.91 -14.94 10.33
CA GLN A 173 -0.49 -15.17 9.95
C GLN A 173 -0.67 -15.20 8.43
N LEU A 174 0.05 -14.34 7.68
CA LEU A 174 0.06 -14.41 6.21
C LEU A 174 0.46 -15.81 5.74
N LYS A 175 1.56 -16.34 6.29
CA LYS A 175 2.03 -17.69 5.98
C LYS A 175 0.99 -18.76 6.32
N ALA A 176 0.33 -18.66 7.47
CA ALA A 176 -0.70 -19.62 7.89
C ALA A 176 -1.94 -19.57 6.99
N ASP A 177 -2.37 -18.37 6.60
CA ASP A 177 -3.54 -18.16 5.73
C ASP A 177 -3.26 -18.66 4.31
N LEU A 178 -2.08 -18.36 3.74
CA LEU A 178 -1.66 -18.88 2.43
C LEU A 178 -1.56 -20.41 2.42
N ALA A 179 -1.01 -21.01 3.48
CA ALA A 179 -0.88 -22.47 3.60
C ALA A 179 -2.24 -23.19 3.74
N SER A 180 -3.18 -22.59 4.46
CA SER A 180 -4.52 -23.15 4.66
C SER A 180 -5.50 -22.82 3.54
N GLY A 181 -5.24 -21.78 2.76
CA GLY A 181 -6.18 -21.21 1.79
C GLY A 181 -7.22 -20.28 2.42
N ASN A 182 -7.12 -19.98 3.72
CA ASN A 182 -8.02 -19.08 4.43
C ASN A 182 -7.58 -17.60 4.27
N VAL A 183 -7.50 -17.16 3.02
CA VAL A 183 -7.11 -15.79 2.66
C VAL A 183 -8.34 -14.87 2.55
N PRO A 184 -8.22 -13.58 2.88
CA PRO A 184 -9.34 -12.64 2.80
C PRO A 184 -9.66 -12.27 1.35
N ASN A 185 -10.83 -11.66 1.10
CA ASN A 185 -11.12 -11.06 -0.21
C ASN A 185 -10.12 -9.93 -0.54
N TYR A 186 -9.85 -9.05 0.42
CA TYR A 186 -8.86 -7.98 0.28
C TYR A 186 -7.71 -8.19 1.27
N ALA A 187 -6.49 -8.32 0.78
CA ALA A 187 -5.28 -8.40 1.58
C ALA A 187 -4.39 -7.20 1.30
N HIS A 188 -4.10 -6.40 2.33
CA HIS A 188 -3.14 -5.30 2.23
C HIS A 188 -1.86 -5.72 2.95
N ILE A 189 -0.72 -5.76 2.25
CA ILE A 189 0.53 -6.35 2.71
C ILE A 189 1.59 -5.26 2.76
N ILE A 190 2.15 -5.02 3.95
CA ILE A 190 3.15 -3.99 4.20
C ILE A 190 4.38 -4.69 4.80
N PRO A 191 5.49 -4.82 4.06
CA PRO A 191 6.76 -5.23 4.63
C PRO A 191 7.27 -4.22 5.66
N ASN A 192 8.27 -4.59 6.45
CA ASN A 192 8.83 -3.71 7.46
C ASN A 192 9.71 -2.63 6.79
N GLN A 193 10.11 -1.58 7.51
CA GLN A 193 10.87 -0.46 6.94
C GLN A 193 12.15 -0.85 6.19
N CYS A 194 12.79 -1.99 6.50
CA CYS A 194 13.93 -2.46 5.71
C CYS A 194 13.49 -3.12 4.39
N ASN A 195 12.41 -3.88 4.44
CA ASN A 195 11.93 -4.73 3.36
C ASN A 195 10.97 -4.01 2.40
N GLU A 196 10.35 -2.90 2.81
CA GLU A 196 9.54 -2.04 1.94
C GLU A 196 10.39 -0.94 1.27
N MET A 197 11.72 -0.96 1.44
CA MET A 197 12.67 0.01 0.91
C MET A 197 12.63 1.43 1.53
N HIS A 198 11.86 1.70 2.58
CA HIS A 198 11.93 2.99 3.30
C HIS A 198 13.34 3.21 3.89
N GLY A 199 13.86 2.18 4.56
CA GLY A 199 15.15 2.15 5.24
C GLY A 199 15.12 2.76 6.64
N ARG A 200 16.21 2.55 7.37
CA ARG A 200 16.47 3.10 8.71
C ARG A 200 17.78 3.88 8.74
N GLY A 201 17.86 4.88 9.61
CA GLY A 201 19.06 5.64 9.91
C GLY A 201 20.09 4.80 10.68
N VAL A 202 21.35 5.22 10.66
CA VAL A 202 22.45 4.53 11.37
C VAL A 202 22.24 4.49 12.89
N ASP A 203 21.50 5.45 13.44
CA ASP A 203 21.24 5.61 14.87
C ASP A 203 19.88 5.02 15.31
N ASP A 204 19.14 4.36 14.40
CA ASP A 204 17.82 3.77 14.66
C ASP A 204 17.91 2.42 15.37
N GLY A 205 18.75 2.36 16.39
CA GLY A 205 18.89 1.22 17.28
C GLY A 205 20.03 0.29 16.93
N PRO A 206 20.18 -0.79 17.73
CA PRO A 206 21.32 -1.67 17.61
C PRO A 206 21.31 -2.41 16.28
N SER A 207 22.45 -2.39 15.59
CA SER A 207 22.72 -3.30 14.47
C SER A 207 21.79 -3.13 13.25
N VAL A 208 21.50 -1.89 12.84
CA VAL A 208 20.86 -1.63 11.54
C VAL A 208 21.71 -2.26 10.42
N PRO A 209 21.20 -3.26 9.68
CA PRO A 209 22.01 -3.96 8.70
C PRO A 209 22.31 -3.06 7.51
N ALA A 210 23.46 -3.26 6.86
CA ALA A 210 23.92 -2.39 5.78
C ALA A 210 22.94 -2.31 4.59
N ASN A 211 22.12 -3.35 4.37
CA ASN A 211 21.07 -3.38 3.36
C ASN A 211 19.71 -2.86 3.85
N CYS A 212 19.66 -2.21 5.01
CA CYS A 212 18.52 -1.49 5.54
C CYS A 212 18.83 0.01 5.74
N LEU A 213 20.10 0.41 5.63
CA LEU A 213 20.47 1.82 5.76
C LEU A 213 19.89 2.64 4.62
N GLU A 214 19.16 3.71 4.96
CA GLU A 214 18.60 4.65 3.97
C GLU A 214 19.69 5.29 3.08
N THR A 215 20.92 5.37 3.59
CA THR A 215 22.08 5.89 2.86
C THR A 215 22.71 4.89 1.90
N ASN A 216 22.33 3.60 1.98
CA ASN A 216 22.78 2.55 1.08
C ASN A 216 21.66 2.13 0.12
N THR A 217 21.16 3.11 -0.64
CA THR A 217 20.04 2.99 -1.57
C THR A 217 20.08 1.73 -2.46
N PRO A 218 21.20 1.37 -3.11
CA PRO A 218 21.24 0.17 -3.96
C PRO A 218 20.94 -1.12 -3.19
N ALA A 219 21.52 -1.29 -2.01
CA ALA A 219 21.34 -2.49 -1.20
C ALA A 219 19.96 -2.55 -0.56
N LEU A 220 19.42 -1.39 -0.16
CA LEU A 220 18.07 -1.26 0.38
C LEU A 220 17.00 -1.62 -0.67
N ILE A 221 17.13 -1.07 -1.88
CA ILE A 221 16.24 -1.41 -3.00
C ILE A 221 16.33 -2.90 -3.34
N HIS A 222 17.55 -3.46 -3.39
CA HIS A 222 17.74 -4.88 -3.66
C HIS A 222 17.11 -5.78 -2.59
N ARG A 223 17.13 -5.33 -1.32
CA ARG A 223 16.49 -6.04 -0.22
C ARG A 223 14.96 -6.10 -0.41
N GLY A 224 14.32 -4.96 -0.73
CA GLY A 224 12.88 -4.95 -0.97
C GLY A 224 12.47 -5.72 -2.23
N ASP A 225 13.26 -5.64 -3.31
CA ASP A 225 13.02 -6.42 -4.53
C ASP A 225 12.97 -7.92 -4.23
N ALA A 226 13.86 -8.40 -3.37
CA ALA A 226 13.87 -9.78 -2.91
C ALA A 226 12.69 -10.13 -1.97
N GLU A 227 12.17 -9.17 -1.18
CA GLU A 227 10.94 -9.36 -0.39
C GLU A 227 9.73 -9.49 -1.30
N ILE A 228 9.55 -8.57 -2.26
CA ILE A 228 8.48 -8.61 -3.26
C ILE A 228 8.47 -9.98 -3.95
N GLY A 229 9.64 -10.48 -4.36
CA GLY A 229 9.78 -11.80 -4.96
C GLY A 229 9.27 -12.91 -4.04
N ARG A 230 9.65 -12.91 -2.76
CA ARG A 230 9.18 -13.90 -1.79
C ARG A 230 7.68 -13.83 -1.53
N LEU A 231 7.11 -12.64 -1.44
CA LEU A 231 5.67 -12.45 -1.24
C LEU A 231 4.87 -12.91 -2.46
N VAL A 232 5.26 -12.46 -3.66
CA VAL A 232 4.64 -12.86 -4.92
C VAL A 232 4.74 -14.38 -5.10
N ASP A 233 5.91 -14.98 -4.87
CA ASP A 233 6.08 -16.43 -4.95
C ASP A 233 5.17 -17.14 -3.93
N ALA A 234 5.14 -16.70 -2.67
CA ALA A 234 4.29 -17.32 -1.66
C ALA A 234 2.79 -17.28 -2.01
N ILE A 235 2.31 -16.16 -2.55
CA ILE A 235 0.90 -16.00 -2.97
C ILE A 235 0.59 -16.86 -4.19
N THR A 236 1.44 -16.80 -5.22
CA THR A 236 1.22 -17.51 -6.49
C THR A 236 1.34 -19.03 -6.38
N HIS A 237 2.07 -19.54 -5.38
CA HIS A 237 2.15 -20.97 -5.09
C HIS A 237 1.03 -21.47 -4.17
N ALA A 238 0.21 -20.57 -3.60
CA ALA A 238 -0.90 -20.97 -2.74
C ALA A 238 -2.00 -21.66 -3.57
N LYS A 239 -2.69 -22.65 -2.97
CA LYS A 239 -3.66 -23.49 -3.70
C LYS A 239 -4.78 -22.69 -4.38
N PHE A 240 -5.27 -21.63 -3.74
CA PHE A 240 -6.36 -20.82 -4.27
C PHE A 240 -5.97 -20.10 -5.58
N TRP A 241 -4.68 -19.79 -5.76
CA TRP A 241 -4.19 -19.07 -6.95
C TRP A 241 -4.41 -19.86 -8.24
N HIS A 242 -4.32 -21.19 -8.15
CA HIS A 242 -4.57 -22.10 -9.27
C HIS A 242 -6.04 -22.57 -9.36
N GLY A 243 -6.94 -21.96 -8.59
CA GLY A 243 -8.38 -22.23 -8.62
C GLY A 243 -9.10 -21.59 -9.81
N ALA A 244 -10.42 -21.79 -9.88
CA ALA A 244 -11.25 -21.21 -10.94
C ALA A 244 -11.55 -19.71 -10.71
N ASP A 245 -11.39 -19.23 -9.49
CA ASP A 245 -11.67 -17.85 -9.12
C ASP A 245 -10.54 -16.91 -9.53
N ASN A 246 -10.88 -15.67 -9.91
CA ASN A 246 -9.87 -14.69 -10.28
C ASN A 246 -9.20 -14.12 -9.03
N SER A 247 -7.87 -14.12 -9.04
CA SER A 247 -7.02 -13.52 -8.01
C SER A 247 -6.02 -12.55 -8.65
N ALA A 248 -5.72 -11.46 -7.95
CA ALA A 248 -4.73 -10.47 -8.37
C ALA A 248 -3.74 -10.14 -7.25
N ILE A 249 -2.50 -9.84 -7.62
CA ILE A 249 -1.52 -9.15 -6.80
C ILE A 249 -1.22 -7.83 -7.47
N VAL A 250 -1.26 -6.74 -6.70
CA VAL A 250 -0.79 -5.42 -7.09
C VAL A 250 0.44 -5.12 -6.26
N VAL A 251 1.57 -4.87 -6.91
CA VAL A 251 2.77 -4.34 -6.25
C VAL A 251 2.83 -2.86 -6.61
N THR A 252 2.80 -1.98 -5.61
CA THR A 252 2.84 -0.52 -5.78
C THR A 252 3.75 0.12 -4.74
N PHE A 253 3.92 1.44 -4.83
CA PHE A 253 4.65 2.24 -3.85
C PHE A 253 3.72 3.31 -3.29
N ASP A 254 3.97 3.78 -2.07
CA ASP A 254 3.20 4.86 -1.47
C ASP A 254 3.41 6.17 -2.24
N GLU A 255 4.68 6.53 -2.51
CA GLU A 255 5.13 7.80 -3.07
C GLU A 255 6.55 7.71 -3.70
N ASN A 256 6.97 8.75 -4.41
CA ASN A 256 8.31 8.83 -4.99
C ASN A 256 9.40 9.18 -3.96
N ASN A 257 10.65 9.27 -4.41
CA ASN A 257 11.76 9.60 -3.52
C ASN A 257 11.90 11.10 -3.20
N LYS A 258 12.58 11.42 -2.10
CA LYS A 258 12.84 12.80 -1.63
C LYS A 258 13.41 13.74 -2.71
N GLU A 259 14.21 13.21 -3.65
CA GLU A 259 14.84 13.97 -4.73
C GLU A 259 13.84 14.39 -5.82
N ALA A 260 12.92 13.49 -6.21
CA ALA A 260 11.96 13.74 -7.27
C ALA A 260 10.75 14.57 -6.83
N ARG A 261 10.50 14.72 -5.51
CA ARG A 261 9.40 15.55 -4.95
C ARG A 261 9.34 16.98 -5.49
N LYS A 262 10.46 17.53 -5.96
CA LYS A 262 10.60 18.95 -6.37
C LYS A 262 10.58 19.18 -7.87
N SER A 263 10.44 18.14 -8.70
CA SER A 263 10.59 18.27 -10.15
C SER A 263 9.84 17.22 -10.93
N GLY A 264 9.31 17.59 -12.10
CA GLY A 264 8.56 16.68 -12.97
C GLY A 264 7.09 16.58 -12.61
N VAL A 265 6.35 15.76 -13.36
CA VAL A 265 4.93 15.51 -13.14
C VAL A 265 4.78 14.70 -11.85
N GLN A 266 4.09 15.28 -10.85
CA GLN A 266 3.90 14.65 -9.53
C GLN A 266 2.59 13.90 -9.38
N GLY A 267 1.69 13.97 -10.36
CA GLY A 267 0.36 13.38 -10.25
C GLY A 267 -0.34 13.26 -11.60
N CYS A 268 -1.53 12.68 -11.59
CA CYS A 268 -2.50 12.75 -12.69
C CYS A 268 -3.90 13.00 -12.12
N CYS A 269 -4.92 12.99 -12.99
CA CYS A 269 -6.26 12.58 -12.57
C CYS A 269 -6.84 13.41 -11.41
N GLY A 270 -6.85 14.75 -11.57
CA GLY A 270 -7.29 15.70 -10.54
C GLY A 270 -6.16 16.32 -9.70
N TYR A 271 -4.90 15.92 -9.89
CA TYR A 271 -3.77 16.56 -9.20
C TYR A 271 -3.61 18.03 -9.58
N ASN A 272 -3.22 18.85 -8.61
CA ASN A 272 -2.88 20.25 -8.81
C ASN A 272 -1.71 20.62 -7.91
N LEU A 273 -0.54 20.89 -8.50
CA LEU A 273 0.69 21.22 -7.77
C LEU A 273 0.56 22.42 -6.81
N SER A 274 -0.42 23.30 -7.04
CA SER A 274 -0.71 24.45 -6.17
C SER A 274 -1.80 24.18 -5.12
N SER A 275 -2.50 23.04 -5.23
CA SER A 275 -3.48 22.61 -4.24
C SER A 275 -2.77 22.10 -3.00
N LYS A 276 -3.22 22.53 -1.84
CA LYS A 276 -2.74 21.94 -0.59
C LYS A 276 -3.23 20.50 -0.43
N ALA A 277 -4.40 20.15 -0.98
CA ALA A 277 -5.07 18.88 -0.76
C ALA A 277 -4.62 17.73 -1.67
N ASN A 278 -4.01 18.03 -2.83
CA ASN A 278 -3.55 17.03 -3.79
C ASN A 278 -2.44 17.64 -4.68
N PHE A 279 -1.25 17.80 -4.09
CA PHE A 279 -0.09 18.36 -4.78
C PHE A 279 0.76 17.31 -5.52
N GLY A 280 0.43 16.03 -5.40
CA GLY A 280 1.12 14.92 -6.04
C GLY A 280 2.22 14.31 -5.19
N GLY A 281 2.29 12.98 -5.20
CA GLY A 281 3.30 12.14 -4.55
C GLY A 281 4.34 11.56 -5.52
N GLY A 282 4.21 11.84 -6.82
CA GLY A 282 5.18 11.47 -7.82
C GLY A 282 4.88 10.21 -8.64
N HIS A 283 5.64 10.03 -9.72
CA HIS A 283 5.58 8.85 -10.57
C HIS A 283 6.23 7.64 -9.89
N ILE A 284 5.50 6.54 -9.77
CA ILE A 284 5.86 5.32 -9.04
C ILE A 284 5.62 4.06 -9.88
N VAL A 285 6.29 2.96 -9.52
CA VAL A 285 6.07 1.66 -10.18
C VAL A 285 4.77 1.05 -9.67
N THR A 286 3.93 0.55 -10.58
CA THR A 286 2.81 -0.33 -10.20
C THR A 286 2.68 -1.49 -11.17
N ILE A 287 2.71 -2.72 -10.63
CA ILE A 287 2.64 -3.96 -11.38
C ILE A 287 1.41 -4.74 -10.95
N VAL A 288 0.68 -5.31 -11.91
CA VAL A 288 -0.52 -6.12 -11.70
C VAL A 288 -0.26 -7.53 -12.23
N ILE A 289 -0.36 -8.50 -11.33
CA ILE A 289 -0.19 -9.94 -11.59
C ILE A 289 -1.55 -10.58 -11.40
N THR A 290 -2.02 -11.34 -12.40
CA THR A 290 -3.33 -12.02 -12.32
C THR A 290 -3.19 -13.48 -12.69
N ASN A 291 -3.94 -14.36 -12.02
CA ASN A 291 -3.86 -15.81 -12.27
C ASN A 291 -4.45 -16.23 -13.63
N HIS A 292 -5.37 -15.44 -14.18
CA HIS A 292 -6.04 -15.72 -15.47
C HIS A 292 -5.83 -14.63 -16.54
N GLY A 293 -4.95 -13.67 -16.31
CA GLY A 293 -4.62 -12.65 -17.31
C GLY A 293 -3.77 -13.17 -18.45
N SER A 294 -3.67 -12.38 -19.52
CA SER A 294 -2.81 -12.70 -20.67
C SER A 294 -1.32 -12.45 -20.42
N GLY A 295 -0.97 -11.75 -19.32
CA GLY A 295 0.38 -11.26 -19.07
C GLY A 295 0.84 -10.22 -20.10
N GLN A 296 2.07 -9.72 -19.92
CA GLN A 296 2.80 -8.86 -20.86
C GLN A 296 2.04 -7.62 -21.35
N ILE A 297 1.49 -6.83 -20.43
CA ILE A 297 0.78 -5.59 -20.76
C ILE A 297 1.58 -4.41 -20.22
N VAL A 298 1.90 -3.44 -21.06
CA VAL A 298 2.37 -2.12 -20.60
C VAL A 298 1.26 -1.12 -20.89
N ASP A 299 0.59 -0.65 -19.86
CA ASP A 299 -0.52 0.30 -19.97
C ASP A 299 -0.01 1.73 -19.73
N PRO A 300 -0.11 2.64 -20.71
CA PRO A 300 0.30 4.03 -20.57
C PRO A 300 -0.82 4.95 -20.06
N THR A 301 -1.99 4.40 -19.74
CA THR A 301 -3.08 5.18 -19.12
C THR A 301 -2.59 5.78 -17.80
N PRO A 302 -2.75 7.10 -17.57
CA PRO A 302 -2.44 7.70 -16.28
C PRO A 302 -3.36 7.12 -15.20
N TYR A 303 -2.75 6.56 -14.16
CA TYR A 303 -3.44 6.03 -12.99
C TYR A 303 -2.87 6.64 -11.72
N ASN A 304 -3.62 6.53 -10.63
CA ASN A 304 -3.19 6.91 -9.29
C ASN A 304 -3.81 5.98 -8.23
N HIS A 305 -3.57 6.24 -6.95
CA HIS A 305 -4.10 5.38 -5.86
C HIS A 305 -5.63 5.34 -5.87
N TYR A 306 -6.29 6.43 -6.24
CA TYR A 306 -7.74 6.43 -6.43
C TYR A 306 -8.21 5.53 -7.58
N SER A 307 -7.42 5.43 -8.66
CA SER A 307 -7.67 4.48 -9.75
C SER A 307 -7.54 3.03 -9.28
N LEU A 308 -6.58 2.72 -8.41
CA LEU A 308 -6.44 1.40 -7.78
C LEU A 308 -7.62 1.07 -6.85
N LEU A 309 -8.06 2.04 -6.03
CA LEU A 309 -9.25 1.87 -5.18
C LEU A 309 -10.51 1.63 -6.03
N ARG A 310 -10.77 2.47 -7.04
CA ARG A 310 -11.89 2.32 -7.98
C ARG A 310 -11.89 0.94 -8.63
N THR A 311 -10.71 0.47 -9.01
CA THR A 311 -10.51 -0.86 -9.61
C THR A 311 -10.87 -1.97 -8.63
N THR A 312 -10.42 -1.87 -7.38
CA THR A 312 -10.70 -2.81 -6.29
C THR A 312 -12.19 -2.88 -5.99
N GLU A 313 -12.83 -1.72 -5.81
CA GLU A 313 -14.28 -1.61 -5.60
C GLU A 313 -15.06 -2.27 -6.74
N ALA A 314 -14.75 -1.89 -7.99
CA ALA A 314 -15.40 -2.43 -9.17
C ALA A 314 -15.19 -3.94 -9.33
N ALA A 315 -14.00 -4.45 -9.02
CA ALA A 315 -13.69 -5.88 -9.07
C ALA A 315 -14.49 -6.69 -8.04
N PHE A 316 -14.79 -6.13 -6.88
CA PHE A 316 -15.61 -6.76 -5.83
C PHE A 316 -17.11 -6.58 -5.97
N GLY A 317 -17.58 -5.88 -7.01
CA GLY A 317 -19.01 -5.66 -7.17
C GLY A 317 -19.49 -4.27 -6.91
N ILE A 318 -18.72 -3.45 -6.20
CA ILE A 318 -19.14 -2.17 -5.66
C ILE A 318 -19.29 -1.17 -6.81
N THR A 319 -20.41 -0.45 -6.81
CA THR A 319 -20.79 0.50 -7.88
C THR A 319 -20.89 1.94 -7.39
N HIS A 320 -20.69 2.16 -6.08
CA HIS A 320 -20.62 3.47 -5.46
C HIS A 320 -19.21 3.64 -4.93
N TYR A 321 -18.39 4.43 -5.61
CA TYR A 321 -16.97 4.58 -5.32
C TYR A 321 -16.72 5.65 -4.25
N LEU A 322 -15.70 5.46 -3.40
CA LEU A 322 -15.33 6.38 -2.32
C LEU A 322 -14.53 7.59 -2.83
N GLY A 323 -14.81 8.77 -2.28
CA GLY A 323 -14.03 9.99 -2.53
C GLY A 323 -13.68 10.21 -4.00
N HIS A 324 -12.41 10.49 -4.26
CA HIS A 324 -11.84 10.69 -5.58
C HIS A 324 -11.80 9.42 -6.45
N ALA A 325 -12.02 8.22 -5.91
CA ALA A 325 -12.25 7.03 -6.73
C ALA A 325 -13.54 7.18 -7.58
N ALA A 326 -14.46 8.06 -7.18
CA ALA A 326 -15.67 8.40 -7.95
C ALA A 326 -15.43 9.37 -9.11
N ASP A 327 -14.29 10.08 -9.15
CA ASP A 327 -14.02 11.20 -10.06
C ASP A 327 -13.65 10.76 -11.49
N GLY A 328 -14.52 9.97 -12.11
CA GLY A 328 -14.34 9.47 -13.47
C GLY A 328 -14.25 10.58 -14.52
N ASP A 329 -14.93 11.70 -14.28
CA ASP A 329 -14.92 12.87 -15.18
C ASP A 329 -13.60 13.66 -15.08
N GLU A 330 -12.85 13.49 -13.98
CA GLU A 330 -11.50 14.06 -13.77
C GLU A 330 -10.39 13.08 -14.18
N GLY A 331 -10.76 11.96 -14.81
CA GLY A 331 -9.82 10.97 -15.36
C GLY A 331 -9.48 9.80 -14.44
N VAL A 332 -10.08 9.70 -13.24
CA VAL A 332 -9.90 8.53 -12.36
C VAL A 332 -10.67 7.34 -12.92
N THR A 333 -9.93 6.43 -13.57
CA THR A 333 -10.50 5.28 -14.27
C THR A 333 -9.98 3.96 -13.71
N THR A 334 -10.73 2.88 -13.94
CA THR A 334 -10.29 1.54 -13.52
C THR A 334 -9.09 1.10 -14.34
N MET A 335 -8.17 0.36 -13.74
CA MET A 335 -7.03 -0.32 -14.36
C MET A 335 -7.47 -1.56 -15.16
N ALA A 336 -8.61 -1.49 -15.85
CA ALA A 336 -9.27 -2.62 -16.48
C ALA A 336 -8.41 -3.40 -17.48
N PRO A 337 -7.53 -2.78 -18.28
CA PRO A 337 -6.62 -3.53 -19.15
C PRO A 337 -5.70 -4.48 -18.38
N LEU A 338 -5.18 -4.04 -17.23
CA LEU A 338 -4.25 -4.79 -16.39
C LEU A 338 -4.93 -5.92 -15.59
N PHE A 339 -6.23 -5.78 -15.33
CA PHE A 339 -7.09 -6.77 -14.65
C PHE A 339 -7.94 -7.59 -15.63
N ALA A 340 -7.64 -7.56 -16.93
CA ALA A 340 -8.38 -8.31 -17.92
C ALA A 340 -8.11 -9.82 -17.75
N VAL A 341 -9.18 -10.62 -17.78
CA VAL A 341 -9.08 -12.09 -17.78
C VAL A 341 -9.04 -12.58 -19.23
N SER A 342 -8.03 -13.38 -19.56
CA SER A 342 -7.94 -14.04 -20.86
C SER A 342 -8.99 -15.16 -20.92
N ARG A 343 -9.90 -15.10 -21.89
CA ARG A 343 -10.83 -16.21 -22.13
C ARG A 343 -10.08 -17.34 -22.81
N SER A 344 -9.39 -18.18 -22.05
CA SER A 344 -8.90 -19.47 -22.53
C SER A 344 -9.84 -20.59 -22.05
N GLY A 345 -10.71 -21.09 -22.94
CA GLY A 345 -11.20 -22.48 -22.83
C GLY A 345 -12.64 -22.77 -22.39
N GLN A 346 -13.63 -21.89 -22.54
CA GLN A 346 -15.03 -22.36 -22.64
C GLN A 346 -15.38 -22.73 -24.09
N THR A 347 -14.84 -23.86 -24.54
CA THR A 347 -15.54 -24.75 -25.46
C THR A 347 -15.86 -26.04 -24.71
N ARG A 348 -17.02 -26.03 -24.04
CA ARG A 348 -18.01 -27.11 -24.07
C ARG A 348 -19.27 -26.68 -23.33
#